data_AF-A0A9W3YL50-F1
#
_entry.id   AF-A0A9W3YL50-F1
#
_cell.length_a   1.000
_cell.length_b   1.000
_cell.length_c   1.000
_cell.angle_alpha   90.00
_cell.angle_beta   90.00
_cell.angle_gamma   90.00
#
_symmetry.space_group_name_H-M   'P 1'
#
loop_
_entity.id
_entity.type
_entity.pdbx_description
1 polymer ?
#
loop_
_entity_poly.entity_id
_entity_poly.type
_entity_poly.pdbx_seq_one_letter_code
_entity_poly.pdbx_strand_id
1 'polypeptide(L)'
;MTISNKFWTRLFIILVALNLATAIVSAFLQKWWIVSAGLGGACLMAGIGLVILNGKATKWAAIFFTVASLENGLEVARFFWMNQYSDSIWSIARIVLCVYWMRNYYVEEERQWD
;
A
#
# COMPACT_ATOMS: atom_id res chain seq x y z
N MET A 1 -16.04 -5.09 -20.92
CA MET A 1 -15.02 -5.03 -19.85
C MET A 1 -13.70 -4.60 -20.48
N THR A 2 -13.49 -3.32 -20.83
CA THR A 2 -12.54 -3.05 -21.95
C THR A 2 -11.79 -1.70 -21.99
N ILE A 3 -12.26 -0.63 -21.35
CA ILE A 3 -11.54 0.67 -21.32
C ILE A 3 -11.20 1.09 -19.88
N SER A 4 -12.18 1.03 -18.97
CA SER A 4 -12.01 1.37 -17.55
C SER A 4 -10.87 0.57 -16.90
N ASN A 5 -10.82 -0.75 -17.10
CA ASN A 5 -9.80 -1.59 -16.46
C ASN A 5 -8.38 -1.24 -16.92
N LYS A 6 -8.18 -0.95 -18.21
CA LYS A 6 -6.88 -0.54 -18.76
C LYS A 6 -6.41 0.82 -18.22
N PHE A 7 -7.33 1.75 -18.01
CA PHE A 7 -7.02 3.05 -17.41
C PHE A 7 -6.54 2.89 -15.96
N TRP A 8 -7.31 2.14 -15.15
CA TRP A 8 -6.94 1.88 -13.76
C TRP A 8 -5.60 1.15 -13.62
N THR A 9 -5.35 0.12 -14.44
CA THR A 9 -4.04 -0.57 -14.43
C THR A 9 -2.88 0.41 -14.68
N ARG A 10 -3.00 1.26 -15.70
CA ARG A 10 -1.95 2.25 -16.03
C ARG A 10 -1.77 3.26 -14.90
N LEU A 11 -2.87 3.73 -14.31
CA LEU A 11 -2.83 4.65 -13.18
C LEU A 11 -2.07 4.02 -12.00
N PHE A 12 -2.39 2.79 -11.60
CA PHE A 12 -1.70 2.13 -10.49
C PHE A 12 -0.22 1.86 -10.78
N ILE A 13 0.14 1.49 -12.01
CA ILE A 13 1.55 1.35 -12.41
C ILE A 13 2.28 2.68 -12.24
N ILE A 14 1.69 3.79 -12.70
CA ILE A 14 2.28 5.13 -12.55
C ILE A 14 2.42 5.49 -11.06
N LEU A 15 1.40 5.23 -10.25
CA LEU A 15 1.43 5.53 -8.81
C LEU A 15 2.49 4.69 -8.07
N VAL A 16 2.62 3.41 -8.40
CA VAL A 16 3.68 2.55 -7.86
C VAL A 16 5.06 3.07 -8.27
N ALA A 17 5.24 3.37 -9.56
CA ALA A 17 6.51 3.90 -10.08
C ALA A 17 6.89 5.23 -9.43
N LEU A 18 5.93 6.12 -9.19
CA LEU A 18 6.17 7.41 -8.54
C LEU A 18 6.64 7.22 -7.09
N ASN A 19 5.97 6.33 -6.33
CA ASN A 19 6.38 6.00 -4.97
C ASN A 19 7.79 5.38 -4.94
N LEU A 20 8.11 4.47 -5.86
CA LEU A 20 9.46 3.91 -5.99
C LEU A 20 10.50 4.96 -6.35
N ALA A 21 10.21 5.88 -7.27
CA ALA A 21 11.10 6.97 -7.62
C ALA A 21 11.39 7.87 -6.42
N THR A 22 10.36 8.20 -5.63
CA THR A 22 10.54 8.98 -4.39
C THR A 22 11.40 8.26 -3.37
N ALA A 23 11.25 6.94 -3.23
CA ALA A 23 12.07 6.12 -2.35
C ALA A 23 13.53 6.07 -2.83
N ILE A 24 13.78 5.90 -4.13
CA ILE A 24 15.13 5.87 -4.71
C ILE A 24 15.85 7.21 -4.49
N VAL A 25 15.21 8.32 -4.84
CA VAL A 25 15.78 9.67 -4.64
C VAL A 25 16.05 9.90 -3.15
N SER A 26 15.14 9.49 -2.27
CA SER A 26 15.32 9.64 -0.82
C SER A 26 16.44 8.75 -0.27
N ALA A 27 16.68 7.58 -0.85
CA ALA A 27 17.78 6.71 -0.49
C ALA A 27 19.14 7.33 -0.83
N PHE A 28 19.26 7.97 -2.00
CA PHE A 28 20.44 8.76 -2.36
C PHE A 28 20.68 9.93 -1.39
N LEU A 29 19.61 10.55 -0.90
CA LEU A 29 19.68 11.62 0.10
C LEU A 29 19.78 11.10 1.55
N GLN A 30 19.90 9.78 1.75
CA GLN A 30 19.94 9.11 3.07
C GLN A 30 18.76 9.45 3.99
N LYS A 31 17.60 9.80 3.41
CA LYS A 31 16.36 10.10 4.14
C LYS A 31 15.54 8.83 4.34
N TRP A 32 16.03 7.91 5.17
CA TRP A 32 15.48 6.56 5.33
C TRP A 32 14.00 6.50 5.74
N TRP A 33 13.51 7.48 6.51
CA TRP A 33 12.09 7.56 6.81
C TRP A 33 11.21 7.83 5.58
N ILE A 34 11.69 8.65 4.64
CA ILE A 34 10.99 8.92 3.39
C ILE A 34 11.11 7.71 2.45
N VAL A 35 12.24 6.98 2.51
CA VAL A 35 12.38 5.69 1.80
C VAL A 35 11.32 4.71 2.26
N SER A 36 11.15 4.54 3.58
CA SER A 36 10.09 3.70 4.17
C SER A 36 8.71 4.12 3.65
N ALA A 37 8.38 5.41 3.76
CA ALA A 37 7.07 5.94 3.33
C ALA A 37 6.80 5.69 1.85
N GLY A 38 7.82 5.84 0.99
CA GLY A 38 7.72 5.53 -0.43
C GLY A 38 7.51 4.04 -0.68
N LEU A 39 8.20 3.15 0.04
CA LEU A 39 8.01 1.70 -0.10
C LEU A 39 6.64 1.23 0.39
N GLY A 40 6.15 1.75 1.52
CA GLY A 40 4.82 1.43 2.03
C GLY A 40 3.71 1.98 1.12
N GLY A 41 3.90 3.20 0.59
CA GLY A 41 3.01 3.76 -0.44
C GLY A 41 2.97 2.92 -1.72
N ALA A 42 4.13 2.44 -2.19
CA ALA A 42 4.20 1.53 -3.35
C ALA A 42 3.46 0.21 -3.07
N CYS A 43 3.65 -0.37 -1.87
CA CYS A 43 2.94 -1.58 -1.45
C CYS A 43 1.43 -1.36 -1.43
N LEU A 44 0.95 -0.26 -0.84
CA LEU A 44 -0.47 0.08 -0.81
C LEU A 44 -1.07 0.15 -2.22
N MET A 45 -0.40 0.85 -3.14
CA MET A 45 -0.88 1.00 -4.52
C MET A 45 -0.84 -0.32 -5.29
N ALA A 46 0.18 -1.14 -5.07
CA ALA A 46 0.25 -2.49 -5.65
C ALA A 46 -0.89 -3.38 -5.14
N GLY A 47 -1.17 -3.36 -3.84
CA GLY A 47 -2.28 -4.10 -3.24
C GLY A 47 -3.64 -3.70 -3.84
N ILE A 48 -3.94 -2.39 -3.87
CA ILE A 48 -5.18 -1.87 -4.47
C ILE A 48 -5.28 -2.26 -5.95
N GLY A 49 -4.20 -2.07 -6.71
CA GLY A 49 -4.14 -2.42 -8.13
C GLY A 49 -4.43 -3.90 -8.38
N LEU A 50 -3.86 -4.80 -7.56
CA LEU A 50 -4.12 -6.24 -7.64
C LEU A 50 -5.57 -6.59 -7.34
N VAL A 51 -6.19 -5.96 -6.35
CA VAL A 51 -7.60 -6.23 -6.04
C VAL A 51 -8.52 -5.73 -7.16
N ILE A 52 -8.25 -4.57 -7.74
CA ILE A 52 -9.04 -4.04 -8.86
C ILE A 52 -8.91 -4.95 -10.10
N LEU A 53 -7.70 -5.42 -10.38
CA LEU A 53 -7.44 -6.32 -11.51
C LEU A 53 -8.14 -7.68 -11.35
N ASN A 54 -8.10 -8.25 -10.15
CA ASN A 54 -8.60 -9.60 -9.89
C ASN A 54 -10.05 -9.63 -9.37
N GLY A 55 -10.62 -8.49 -9.02
CA GLY A 55 -11.93 -8.37 -8.36
C GLY A 55 -11.96 -8.86 -6.90
N LYS A 56 -10.84 -9.39 -6.39
CA LYS A 56 -10.68 -9.93 -5.03
C LYS A 56 -9.26 -9.68 -4.52
N ALA A 57 -9.11 -9.57 -3.21
CA ALA A 57 -7.82 -9.51 -2.55
C ALA A 57 -7.20 -10.91 -2.48
N THR A 58 -6.29 -11.15 -3.43
CA THR A 58 -5.47 -12.37 -3.47
C THR A 58 -4.46 -12.39 -2.32
N LYS A 59 -3.79 -13.53 -2.10
CA LYS A 59 -2.70 -13.65 -1.12
C LYS A 59 -1.64 -12.57 -1.29
N TRP A 60 -1.27 -12.24 -2.52
CA TRP A 60 -0.30 -11.17 -2.82
C TRP A 60 -0.80 -9.79 -2.42
N ALA A 61 -2.06 -9.47 -2.72
CA ALA A 61 -2.65 -8.20 -2.29
C ALA A 61 -2.69 -8.08 -0.76
N ALA A 62 -3.02 -9.17 -0.06
CA ALA A 62 -3.01 -9.21 1.40
C ALA A 62 -1.61 -8.99 2.00
N ILE A 63 -0.56 -9.57 1.40
CA ILE A 63 0.83 -9.33 1.80
C ILE A 63 1.18 -7.84 1.64
N PHE A 64 0.86 -7.24 0.50
CA PHE A 64 1.12 -5.82 0.26
C PHE A 64 0.37 -4.91 1.25
N PHE A 65 -0.89 -5.19 1.55
CA PHE A 65 -1.66 -4.45 2.55
C PHE A 65 -1.10 -4.63 3.96
N THR A 66 -0.62 -5.82 4.31
CA THR A 66 0.01 -6.09 5.61
C THR A 66 1.29 -5.27 5.76
N VAL A 67 2.17 -5.30 4.76
CA VAL A 67 3.41 -4.51 4.76
C VAL A 67 3.11 -3.02 4.84
N ALA A 68 2.18 -2.52 4.02
CA ALA A 68 1.77 -1.11 4.06
C ALA A 68 1.19 -0.72 5.45
N SER A 69 0.40 -1.58 6.07
CA SER A 69 -0.17 -1.30 7.40
C SER A 69 0.89 -1.23 8.50
N LEU A 70 1.88 -2.14 8.48
CA LEU A 70 2.98 -2.13 9.44
C LEU A 70 3.83 -0.86 9.31
N GLU A 71 4.15 -0.48 8.07
CA GLU A 71 4.94 0.70 7.75
C GLU A 71 4.25 1.98 8.25
N ASN A 72 2.96 2.13 7.95
CA ASN A 72 2.17 3.27 8.42
C ASN A 72 1.96 3.23 9.94
N GLY A 73 1.87 2.05 10.57
CA GLY A 73 1.81 1.93 12.03
C GLY A 73 3.07 2.43 12.72
N LEU A 74 4.24 2.15 12.15
CA LEU A 74 5.52 2.68 12.63
C LEU A 74 5.59 4.21 12.46
N GLU A 75 5.06 4.72 11.35
CA GLU A 75 5.00 6.16 11.09
C GLU A 75 4.09 6.89 12.10
N VAL A 76 2.93 6.30 12.44
CA VAL A 76 2.05 6.81 13.50
C VAL A 76 2.79 6.85 14.84
N ALA A 77 3.45 5.76 15.24
CA ALA A 77 4.20 5.71 16.50
C ALA A 77 5.29 6.80 16.54
N ARG A 78 5.97 7.03 15.42
CA ARG A 78 6.98 8.09 15.28
C ARG A 78 6.36 9.48 15.41
N PHE A 79 5.25 9.76 14.75
CA PHE A 79 4.58 11.07 14.87
C PHE A 79 4.10 11.34 16.28
N PHE A 80 3.57 10.33 16.97
CA PHE A 80 3.20 10.44 18.39
C PHE A 80 4.42 10.73 19.27
N TRP A 81 5.54 10.05 19.03
CA TRP A 81 6.80 10.29 19.73
C TRP A 81 7.31 11.73 19.55
N MET A 82 7.12 12.31 18.36
CA MET A 82 7.52 13.69 18.05
C MET A 82 6.46 14.75 18.40
N ASN A 83 5.33 14.36 19.01
CA ASN A 83 4.16 15.22 19.28
C ASN A 83 3.56 15.88 18.01
N GLN A 84 3.67 15.22 16.87
CA GLN A 84 3.18 15.67 15.55
C GLN A 84 1.88 14.95 15.17
N TYR A 85 0.84 15.05 16.02
CA TYR A 85 -0.35 14.22 15.88
C TYR A 85 -1.13 14.47 14.58
N SER A 86 -1.17 15.71 14.08
CA SER A 86 -1.84 16.04 12.82
C SER A 86 -1.27 15.26 11.64
N ASP A 87 0.03 15.00 11.66
CA ASP A 87 0.73 14.35 10.55
C ASP A 87 0.45 12.85 10.52
N SER A 88 0.06 12.26 11.66
CA SER A 88 -0.32 10.85 11.78
C SER A 88 -1.64 10.47 11.11
N ILE A 89 -2.51 11.46 10.81
CA ILE A 89 -3.85 11.22 10.26
C ILE A 89 -3.78 10.46 8.94
N TRP A 90 -2.83 10.80 8.08
CA TRP A 90 -2.66 10.15 6.78
C TRP A 90 -2.21 8.70 6.91
N SER A 91 -1.29 8.41 7.83
CA SER A 91 -0.83 7.06 8.11
C SER A 91 -1.96 6.20 8.70
N ILE A 92 -2.76 6.77 9.62
CA ILE A 92 -3.96 6.10 10.16
C ILE A 92 -4.97 5.79 9.05
N ALA A 93 -5.27 6.74 8.16
CA ALA A 93 -6.21 6.55 7.06
C ALA A 93 -5.77 5.42 6.12
N ARG A 94 -4.47 5.30 5.84
CA ARG A 94 -3.91 4.21 5.02
C ARG A 94 -4.06 2.85 5.70
N ILE A 95 -3.83 2.75 7.01
CA ILE A 95 -4.05 1.51 7.78
C ILE A 95 -5.52 1.10 7.69
N VAL A 96 -6.44 2.03 7.94
CA VAL A 96 -7.88 1.77 7.84
C VAL A 96 -8.26 1.29 6.45
N LEU A 97 -7.67 1.88 5.40
CA LEU A 97 -7.90 1.47 4.03
C LEU A 97 -7.40 0.03 3.78
N CYS A 98 -6.19 -0.32 4.21
CA CYS A 98 -5.68 -1.69 4.11
C CYS A 98 -6.62 -2.70 4.77
N VAL A 99 -7.06 -2.41 6.00
CA VAL A 99 -7.99 -3.28 6.76
C VAL A 99 -9.34 -3.38 6.04
N TYR A 100 -9.87 -2.28 5.52
CA TYR A 100 -11.12 -2.28 4.77
C TYR A 100 -11.03 -3.17 3.52
N TRP A 101 -9.95 -3.05 2.75
CA TRP A 101 -9.78 -3.85 1.52
C TRP A 101 -9.61 -5.33 1.84
N MET A 102 -8.79 -5.66 2.84
CA MET A 102 -8.64 -7.05 3.30
C MET A 102 -9.98 -7.60 3.80
N ARG A 103 -10.73 -6.87 4.63
CA ARG A 103 -12.00 -7.36 5.18
C ARG A 103 -13.07 -7.62 4.12
N ASN A 104 -13.18 -6.75 3.12
CA ASN A 104 -14.28 -6.82 2.15
C ASN A 104 -13.96 -7.64 0.90
N TYR A 105 -12.69 -7.79 0.54
CA TYR A 105 -12.29 -8.41 -0.72
C TYR A 105 -11.39 -9.63 -0.54
N TYR A 106 -10.90 -9.94 0.66
CA TYR A 106 -10.07 -11.13 0.86
C TYR A 106 -10.87 -12.40 0.68
N VAL A 107 -10.38 -13.23 -0.24
CA VAL A 107 -10.91 -14.57 -0.49
C VAL A 107 -9.75 -15.51 -0.28
N GLU A 108 -9.86 -16.37 0.72
CA GLU A 108 -8.89 -17.40 0.99
C GLU A 108 -8.84 -18.35 -0.21
N GLU A 109 -7.66 -18.56 -0.80
CA GLU A 109 -7.52 -19.48 -1.92
C GLU A 109 -7.74 -20.91 -1.38
N GLU A 110 -8.85 -21.54 -1.77
CA GLU A 110 -9.08 -22.95 -1.46
C GLU A 110 -7.92 -23.78 -2.00
N ARG A 111 -7.27 -24.51 -1.10
CA ARG A 111 -6.15 -25.39 -1.40
C ARG A 111 -6.67 -26.57 -2.21
N GLN A 112 -6.58 -26.49 -3.53
CA GLN A 112 -6.79 -27.65 -4.41
C GLN A 112 -5.68 -28.67 -4.10
N TRP A 113 -6.05 -29.72 -3.36
CA TRP A 113 -5.28 -30.95 -3.30
C TRP A 113 -5.74 -31.80 -4.49
N ASP A 114 -4.95 -31.81 -5.56
CA ASP A 114 -4.97 -32.86 -6.58
C ASP A 114 -3.82 -33.85 -6.30
#